data_AF-A0A6N2W9S6-F1
#
_entry.id   AF-A0A6N2W9S6-F1
#
_cell.length_a   1.000
_cell.length_b   1.000
_cell.length_c   1.000
_cell.angle_alpha   90.00
_cell.angle_beta   90.00
_cell.angle_gamma   90.00
#
_symmetry.space_group_name_H-M   'P 1'
#
loop_
_entity.id
_entity.type
_entity.pdbx_description
1 polymer ?
#
loop_
_entity_poly.entity_id
_entity_poly.type
_entity_poly.pdbx_seq_one_letter_code
_entity_poly.pdbx_strand_id
1 'polypeptide(L)'
;MIAYHLDRFHSLHEGQTVTLSSCPSCASTHLFNGNVSIHGQKYLSDCYANDFNSYFIEYTFELVRQKYFPQCLSRFQSFFALEHPEDILLWPELLVPTPIIWEIEIPHENFQKFDANLLLGAPCFNSAPAWSPEEAFSSALRYWNGEFSSTPKPELLIQLPVTVKTVKRFSIVED
;
A
#
# COMPACT_ATOMS: atom_id res chain seq x y z
N MET A 1 5.24 -5.05 -17.62
CA MET A 1 6.48 -4.59 -16.97
C MET A 1 6.81 -5.46 -15.76
N ILE A 2 8.02 -5.31 -15.22
CA ILE A 2 8.43 -5.90 -13.95
C ILE A 2 8.33 -4.83 -12.86
N ALA A 3 7.79 -5.20 -11.71
CA ALA A 3 7.78 -4.41 -10.48
C ALA A 3 8.40 -5.23 -9.33
N TYR A 4 8.73 -4.58 -8.22
CA TYR A 4 9.49 -5.18 -7.12
C TYR A 4 8.69 -5.15 -5.82
N HIS A 5 8.33 -6.33 -5.30
CA HIS A 5 7.60 -6.44 -4.04
C HIS A 5 8.51 -6.81 -2.88
N LEU A 6 8.27 -6.19 -1.72
CA LEU A 6 8.95 -6.49 -0.47
C LEU A 6 8.13 -7.49 0.34
N ASP A 7 8.51 -8.76 0.31
CA ASP A 7 7.89 -9.81 1.11
C ASP A 7 8.52 -9.85 2.51
N ARG A 8 7.91 -9.09 3.43
CA ARG A 8 8.33 -9.01 4.84
C ARG A 8 7.90 -10.22 5.68
N PHE A 9 6.96 -11.02 5.18
CA PHE A 9 6.40 -12.17 5.90
C PHE A 9 6.90 -13.51 5.35
N HIS A 10 7.76 -13.48 4.33
CA HIS A 10 8.36 -14.66 3.68
C HIS A 10 7.25 -15.63 3.23
N SER A 11 6.18 -15.05 2.68
CA SER A 11 4.94 -15.74 2.34
C SER A 11 4.83 -16.06 0.85
N LEU A 12 5.68 -15.44 0.02
CA LEU A 12 5.65 -15.60 -1.42
C LEU A 12 6.59 -16.70 -1.92
N HIS A 13 6.23 -17.30 -3.05
CA HIS A 13 7.07 -18.24 -3.79
C HIS A 13 6.94 -18.05 -5.32
N GLU A 14 7.95 -18.49 -6.06
CA GLU A 14 8.00 -18.41 -7.52
C GLU A 14 6.79 -19.12 -8.16
N GLY A 15 6.15 -18.44 -9.13
CA GLY A 15 4.96 -18.91 -9.82
C GLY A 15 3.65 -18.69 -9.06
N GLN A 16 3.69 -18.21 -7.81
CA GLN A 16 2.48 -17.92 -7.05
C GLN A 16 1.64 -16.85 -7.75
N THR A 17 0.34 -17.11 -7.87
CA THR A 17 -0.65 -16.09 -8.25
C THR A 17 -1.28 -15.51 -7.00
N VAL A 18 -1.10 -14.21 -6.78
CA VAL A 18 -1.75 -13.48 -5.69
C VAL A 18 -3.08 -12.94 -6.21
N THR A 19 -4.15 -13.12 -5.45
CA THR A 19 -5.52 -12.74 -5.81
C THR A 19 -6.19 -11.97 -4.66
N LEU A 20 -7.36 -11.39 -4.93
CA LEU A 20 -8.23 -10.92 -3.86
C LEU A 20 -8.87 -12.12 -3.15
N SER A 21 -9.10 -11.96 -1.86
CA SER A 21 -9.82 -12.95 -1.06
C SER A 21 -11.06 -12.33 -0.43
N SER A 22 -12.07 -13.17 -0.21
CA SER A 22 -13.28 -12.78 0.51
C SER A 22 -12.94 -12.38 1.95
N CYS A 23 -13.40 -11.20 2.36
CA CYS A 23 -13.33 -10.72 3.74
C CYS A 23 -14.74 -10.35 4.20
N PRO A 24 -15.37 -11.16 5.08
CA PRO A 24 -16.76 -10.96 5.51
C PRO A 24 -16.86 -9.91 6.62
N SER A 25 -16.44 -8.67 6.34
CA SER A 25 -16.66 -7.53 7.22
C SER A 25 -17.66 -6.55 6.60
N CYS A 26 -18.37 -5.79 7.43
CA CYS A 26 -19.33 -4.80 6.95
C CYS A 26 -18.67 -3.81 5.98
N ALA A 27 -17.51 -3.26 6.34
CA ALA A 27 -16.75 -2.36 5.48
C ALA A 27 -16.37 -3.02 4.15
N SER A 28 -15.88 -4.26 4.18
CA SER A 28 -15.51 -5.00 2.97
C SER A 28 -16.69 -5.23 2.02
N THR A 29 -17.83 -5.67 2.55
CA THR A 29 -19.03 -5.90 1.76
C THR A 29 -19.53 -4.63 1.07
N HIS A 30 -19.53 -3.49 1.78
CA HIS A 30 -20.08 -2.24 1.25
C HIS A 30 -19.11 -1.48 0.35
N LEU A 31 -17.81 -1.50 0.66
CA LEU A 31 -16.81 -0.69 -0.06
C LEU A 31 -16.07 -1.47 -1.15
N PHE A 32 -15.95 -2.80 -1.00
CA PHE A 32 -15.06 -3.63 -1.82
C PHE A 32 -15.75 -4.86 -2.40
N ASN A 33 -17.08 -4.90 -2.41
CA ASN A 33 -17.88 -6.06 -2.84
C ASN A 33 -17.45 -7.36 -2.15
N GLY A 34 -17.03 -7.27 -0.89
CA GLY A 34 -16.59 -8.40 -0.07
C GLY A 34 -15.18 -8.89 -0.36
N ASN A 35 -14.43 -8.31 -1.29
CA ASN A 35 -13.12 -8.82 -1.73
C ASN A 35 -12.01 -7.78 -1.56
N VAL A 36 -10.93 -8.19 -0.88
CA VAL A 36 -9.78 -7.33 -0.56
C VAL A 36 -8.46 -8.09 -0.71
N SER A 37 -7.35 -7.36 -0.86
CA SER A 37 -6.02 -7.95 -0.83
C SER A 37 -5.66 -8.40 0.59
N ILE A 38 -4.55 -9.14 0.75
CA ILE A 38 -4.05 -9.51 2.08
C ILE A 38 -3.72 -8.28 2.94
N HIS A 39 -3.21 -7.20 2.32
CA HIS A 39 -2.99 -5.92 2.99
C HIS A 39 -4.31 -5.26 3.37
N GLY A 40 -5.30 -5.25 2.48
CA GLY A 40 -6.63 -4.73 2.78
C GLY A 40 -7.30 -5.45 3.95
N GLN A 41 -7.16 -6.78 4.04
CA GLN A 41 -7.64 -7.55 5.20
C GLN A 41 -6.94 -7.12 6.48
N LYS A 42 -5.62 -6.94 6.43
CA LYS A 42 -4.84 -6.47 7.58
C LYS A 42 -5.35 -5.12 8.06
N TYR A 43 -5.49 -4.13 7.18
CA TYR A 43 -6.03 -2.81 7.55
C TYR A 43 -7.41 -2.91 8.19
N LEU A 44 -8.32 -3.70 7.61
CA LEU A 44 -9.65 -3.92 8.16
C LEU A 44 -9.61 -4.62 9.53
N SER A 45 -8.66 -5.51 9.78
CA SER A 45 -8.47 -6.14 11.10
C SER A 45 -7.86 -5.19 12.13
N ASP A 46 -7.03 -4.24 11.68
CA ASP A 46 -6.33 -3.29 12.54
C ASP A 46 -7.27 -2.22 13.13
N CYS A 47 -8.53 -2.12 12.67
CA CYS A 47 -9.52 -1.19 13.23
C CYS A 47 -9.84 -1.44 14.71
N TYR A 48 -9.51 -2.63 15.24
CA TYR A 48 -9.65 -2.98 16.66
C TYR A 48 -8.29 -3.21 17.36
N ALA A 49 -7.18 -2.88 16.70
CA ALA A 49 -5.83 -3.22 17.17
C ALA A 49 -4.99 -1.98 17.53
N ASN A 50 -3.76 -2.22 17.97
CA ASN A 50 -2.78 -1.20 18.31
C ASN A 50 -2.37 -0.31 17.12
N ASP A 51 -2.67 -0.72 15.88
CA ASP A 51 -2.37 0.02 14.65
C ASP A 51 -3.61 0.72 14.06
N PHE A 52 -4.47 1.24 14.94
CA PHE A 52 -5.66 2.01 14.57
C PHE A 52 -5.33 3.19 13.65
N ASN A 53 -4.13 3.77 13.78
CA ASN A 53 -3.66 4.88 12.97
C ASN A 53 -3.55 4.51 11.49
N SER A 54 -2.98 3.35 11.17
CA SER A 54 -2.91 2.85 9.80
C SER A 54 -4.30 2.60 9.23
N TYR A 55 -5.19 1.96 10.00
CA TYR A 55 -6.60 1.78 9.59
C TYR A 55 -7.26 3.12 9.28
N PHE A 56 -7.09 4.13 10.14
CA PHE A 56 -7.73 5.43 9.97
C PHE A 56 -7.28 6.15 8.71
N ILE A 57 -5.97 6.13 8.41
CA ILE A 57 -5.41 6.68 7.17
C ILE A 57 -6.04 5.97 5.97
N GLU A 58 -5.92 4.64 5.92
CA GLU A 58 -6.39 3.85 4.78
C GLU A 58 -7.89 4.06 4.53
N TYR A 59 -8.70 4.01 5.60
CA TYR A 59 -10.13 4.21 5.52
C TYR A 59 -10.51 5.61 5.01
N THR A 60 -9.86 6.66 5.54
CA THR A 60 -10.08 8.04 5.09
C THR A 60 -9.72 8.19 3.61
N PHE A 61 -8.58 7.63 3.20
CA PHE A 61 -8.11 7.68 1.83
C PHE A 61 -9.07 6.96 0.89
N GLU A 62 -9.63 5.82 1.28
CA GLU A 62 -10.62 5.11 0.46
C GLU A 62 -11.91 5.91 0.29
N LEU A 63 -12.42 6.55 1.34
CA LEU A 63 -13.62 7.39 1.22
C LEU A 63 -13.40 8.57 0.25
N VAL A 64 -12.22 9.21 0.32
CA VAL A 64 -11.84 10.28 -0.61
C VAL A 64 -11.70 9.73 -2.03
N ARG A 65 -11.05 8.58 -2.21
CA ARG A 65 -10.90 7.92 -3.51
C ARG A 65 -12.25 7.65 -4.17
N GLN A 66 -13.17 6.99 -3.45
CA GLN A 66 -14.49 6.68 -3.99
C GLN A 66 -15.28 7.92 -4.40
N LYS A 67 -15.14 9.01 -3.64
CA LYS A 67 -15.90 10.24 -3.88
C LYS A 67 -15.33 11.09 -5.01
N TYR A 68 -14.01 11.23 -5.09
CA TYR A 68 -13.35 12.23 -5.95
C TYR A 68 -12.47 11.61 -7.04
N PHE A 69 -11.96 10.40 -6.83
CA PHE A 69 -11.04 9.73 -7.75
C PHE A 69 -11.44 8.26 -7.99
N PRO A 70 -12.69 7.96 -8.39
CA PRO A 70 -13.19 6.58 -8.49
C PRO A 70 -12.41 5.73 -9.51
N GLN A 71 -11.71 6.35 -10.45
CA GLN A 71 -10.82 5.71 -11.42
C GLN A 71 -9.51 5.21 -10.84
N CYS A 72 -9.11 5.68 -9.65
CA CYS A 72 -7.89 5.23 -9.00
C CYS A 72 -8.08 3.86 -8.35
N LEU A 73 -7.04 3.03 -8.34
CA LEU A 73 -7.03 1.72 -7.70
C LEU A 73 -7.17 1.86 -6.18
N SER A 74 -8.00 1.03 -5.56
CA SER A 74 -8.14 1.03 -4.10
C SER A 74 -6.92 0.39 -3.43
N ARG A 75 -6.37 1.04 -2.40
CA ARG A 75 -5.30 0.47 -1.56
C ARG A 75 -5.73 -0.82 -0.85
N PHE A 76 -7.01 -0.98 -0.54
CA PHE A 76 -7.57 -2.21 0.06
C PHE A 76 -7.64 -3.39 -0.92
N GLN A 77 -7.59 -3.13 -2.22
CA GLN A 77 -7.68 -4.16 -3.26
C GLN A 77 -6.39 -4.27 -4.09
N SER A 78 -5.40 -3.43 -3.80
CA SER A 78 -4.15 -3.39 -4.55
C SER A 78 -3.10 -4.30 -3.96
N PHE A 79 -2.17 -4.67 -4.83
CA PHE A 79 -0.87 -5.22 -4.49
C PHE A 79 0.17 -4.09 -4.56
N PHE A 80 1.08 -4.04 -3.59
CA PHE A 80 2.06 -2.96 -3.48
C PHE A 80 3.40 -3.39 -4.03
N ALA A 81 4.05 -2.53 -4.82
CA ALA A 81 5.39 -2.77 -5.32
C ALA A 81 6.15 -1.46 -5.53
N LEU A 82 7.43 -1.57 -5.84
CA LEU A 82 8.28 -0.49 -6.31
C LEU A 82 8.52 -0.65 -7.81
N GLU A 83 8.69 0.47 -8.50
CA GLU A 83 9.11 0.46 -9.91
C GLU A 83 10.59 0.13 -10.02
N HIS A 84 11.39 0.72 -9.13
CA HIS A 84 12.82 0.47 -9.05
C HIS A 84 13.17 -0.27 -7.75
N PRO A 85 13.99 -1.34 -7.82
CA PRO A 85 14.35 -2.13 -6.66
C PRO A 85 15.14 -1.32 -5.61
N GLU A 86 15.98 -0.38 -6.07
CA GLU A 86 16.77 0.53 -5.24
C GLU A 86 15.94 1.52 -4.41
N ASP A 87 14.69 1.80 -4.81
CA ASP A 87 13.79 2.70 -4.06
C ASP A 87 13.49 2.18 -2.65
N ILE A 88 13.79 0.90 -2.37
CA ILE A 88 13.68 0.34 -1.01
C ILE A 88 14.49 1.11 0.03
N LEU A 89 15.58 1.77 -0.38
CA LEU A 89 16.41 2.58 0.52
C LEU A 89 15.66 3.79 1.07
N LEU A 90 14.55 4.20 0.43
CA LEU A 90 13.64 5.23 0.91
C LEU A 90 12.70 4.73 2.03
N TRP A 91 12.73 3.42 2.32
CA TRP A 91 11.87 2.73 3.28
C TRP A 91 12.69 1.98 4.34
N PRO A 92 13.57 2.66 5.10
CA PRO A 92 14.41 2.01 6.10
C PRO A 92 13.61 1.23 7.15
N GLU A 93 12.39 1.67 7.45
CA GLU A 93 11.46 1.00 8.38
C GLU A 93 10.98 -0.38 7.88
N LEU A 94 11.10 -0.66 6.58
CA LEU A 94 10.68 -1.93 5.99
C LEU A 94 11.84 -2.94 5.83
N LEU A 95 13.07 -2.53 6.15
CA LEU A 95 14.27 -3.37 6.03
C LEU A 95 14.47 -4.34 7.19
N VAL A 96 13.66 -4.23 8.26
CA VAL A 96 13.76 -5.08 9.46
C VAL A 96 12.39 -5.67 9.81
N PRO A 97 12.24 -7.01 9.87
CA PRO A 97 13.22 -8.01 9.44
C PRO A 97 13.52 -7.91 7.93
N THR A 98 14.68 -8.39 7.49
CA THR A 98 15.12 -8.28 6.09
C THR A 98 14.09 -8.90 5.14
N PRO A 99 13.50 -8.11 4.23
CA PRO A 99 12.52 -8.62 3.29
C PRO A 99 13.18 -9.45 2.18
N ILE A 100 12.41 -10.38 1.61
CA ILE A 100 12.75 -10.98 0.32
C ILE A 100 12.14 -10.09 -0.76
N ILE A 101 12.93 -9.73 -1.77
CA ILE A 101 12.43 -8.88 -2.85
C ILE A 101 12.09 -9.76 -4.04
N TRP A 102 10.86 -9.66 -4.52
CA TRP A 102 10.32 -10.45 -5.61
C TRP A 102 10.09 -9.60 -6.85
N GLU A 103 10.46 -10.12 -8.00
CA GLU A 103 10.03 -9.59 -9.29
C GLU A 103 8.59 -10.04 -9.58
N ILE A 104 7.75 -9.08 -9.92
CA ILE A 104 6.32 -9.27 -10.17
C ILE A 104 6.04 -8.86 -11.60
N GLU A 105 5.45 -9.76 -12.38
CA GLU A 105 5.04 -9.47 -13.76
C GLU A 105 3.64 -8.87 -13.77
N ILE A 106 3.52 -7.69 -14.37
CA ILE A 106 2.27 -6.94 -14.44
C ILE A 106 2.00 -6.41 -15.86
N PRO A 107 0.74 -6.44 -16.34
CA PRO A 107 0.35 -5.71 -17.54
C PRO A 107 0.58 -4.19 -17.37
N HIS A 108 0.92 -3.49 -18.46
CA HIS A 108 1.25 -2.06 -18.41
C HIS A 108 0.09 -1.16 -17.95
N GLU A 109 -1.15 -1.61 -18.07
CA GLU A 109 -2.35 -0.87 -17.68
C GLU A 109 -2.83 -1.17 -16.25
N ASN A 110 -2.20 -2.14 -15.57
CA ASN A 110 -2.68 -2.66 -14.29
C ASN A 110 -2.04 -1.99 -13.08
N PHE A 111 -1.49 -0.78 -13.20
CA PHE A 111 -0.89 -0.11 -12.07
C PHE A 111 -1.03 1.41 -12.11
N GLN A 112 -0.88 2.02 -10.94
CA GLN A 112 -0.80 3.46 -10.75
C GLN A 112 0.31 3.77 -9.75
N LYS A 113 1.01 4.88 -9.98
CA LYS A 113 2.15 5.31 -9.16
C LYS A 113 1.73 6.47 -8.27
N PHE A 114 2.08 6.40 -6.99
CA PHE A 114 1.78 7.43 -6.01
C PHE A 114 2.96 7.68 -5.06
N ASP A 115 2.84 8.72 -4.24
CA ASP A 115 3.81 9.05 -3.19
C ASP A 115 3.26 8.68 -1.81
N ALA A 116 3.77 7.59 -1.23
CA ALA A 116 3.37 7.12 0.09
C ALA A 116 3.74 8.09 1.22
N ASN A 117 4.64 9.04 0.98
CA ASN A 117 4.97 10.07 1.97
C ASN A 117 3.80 11.05 2.21
N LEU A 118 2.76 11.00 1.36
CA LEU A 118 1.51 11.74 1.54
C LEU A 118 0.47 10.96 2.38
N LEU A 119 0.73 9.73 2.82
CA LEU A 119 -0.17 8.95 3.67
C LEU A 119 -0.13 9.47 5.13
N LEU A 120 -0.75 10.63 5.35
CA LEU A 120 -0.71 11.39 6.61
C LEU A 120 -2.12 11.59 7.20
N GLY A 121 -2.17 12.10 8.43
CA GLY A 121 -3.43 12.54 9.07
C GLY A 121 -4.08 11.53 10.02
N ALA A 122 -3.34 10.50 10.46
CA ALA A 122 -3.78 9.66 11.57
C ALA A 122 -3.92 10.48 12.87
N PRO A 123 -4.86 10.13 13.76
CA PRO A 123 -4.92 10.69 15.10
C PRO A 123 -3.64 10.38 15.90
N CYS A 124 -3.08 11.39 16.57
CA CYS A 124 -2.04 11.17 17.57
C CYS A 124 -2.66 11.28 18.97
N PHE A 125 -2.94 10.14 19.60
CA PHE A 125 -3.52 10.10 20.94
C PHE A 125 -2.49 10.24 22.07
N ASN A 126 -1.19 10.19 21.74
CA ASN A 126 -0.09 10.19 22.72
C ASN A 126 0.47 11.60 23.01
N SER A 127 0.03 12.63 22.27
CA SER A 127 0.38 14.03 22.52
C SER A 127 -0.89 14.88 22.64
N ALA A 128 -0.75 16.14 23.11
CA ALA A 128 -1.86 17.09 23.18
C ALA A 128 -2.70 17.07 21.87
N PRO A 129 -4.03 17.29 21.93
CA PRO A 129 -4.93 17.06 20.81
C PRO A 129 -4.60 18.00 19.65
N ALA A 130 -3.74 17.53 18.75
CA ALA A 130 -3.26 18.22 17.57
C ALA A 130 -3.61 17.43 16.30
N TRP A 131 -4.66 16.61 16.36
CA TRP A 131 -5.19 15.94 15.18
C TRP A 131 -6.14 16.88 14.43
N SER A 132 -5.91 17.02 13.12
CA SER A 132 -6.78 17.77 12.22
C SER A 132 -7.36 16.84 11.15
N PRO A 133 -8.70 16.65 11.10
CA PRO A 133 -9.34 15.93 10.00
C PRO A 133 -9.09 16.59 8.63
N GLU A 134 -8.87 17.91 8.62
CA GLU A 134 -8.57 18.67 7.40
C GLU A 134 -7.23 18.23 6.80
N GLU A 135 -6.22 17.96 7.63
CA GLU A 135 -4.90 17.50 7.18
C GLU A 135 -5.00 16.11 6.53
N ALA A 136 -5.78 15.20 7.13
CA ALA A 136 -6.02 13.87 6.56
C ALA A 136 -6.71 13.97 5.20
N PHE A 137 -7.75 14.80 5.10
CA PHE A 137 -8.50 15.00 3.86
C PHE A 137 -7.66 15.66 2.77
N SER A 138 -6.90 16.72 3.11
CA SER A 138 -5.99 17.40 2.20
C SER A 138 -4.89 16.46 1.68
N SER A 139 -4.30 15.67 2.57
CA SER A 139 -3.27 14.69 2.19
C SER A 139 -3.82 13.61 1.26
N ALA A 140 -5.04 13.12 1.53
CA ALA A 140 -5.73 12.17 0.66
C ALA A 140 -6.02 12.73 -0.73
N LEU A 141 -6.48 13.99 -0.83
CA LEU A 141 -6.70 14.65 -2.13
C LEU A 141 -5.41 14.73 -2.93
N ARG A 142 -4.30 15.17 -2.30
CA ARG A 142 -3.00 15.30 -2.96
C ARG A 142 -2.46 13.95 -3.44
N TYR A 143 -2.55 12.94 -2.58
CA TYR A 143 -2.16 11.57 -2.91
C TYR A 143 -2.92 11.05 -4.14
N TRP A 144 -4.25 11.10 -4.13
CA TRP A 144 -5.06 10.57 -5.24
C TRP A 144 -5.00 11.42 -6.50
N ASN A 145 -4.67 12.71 -6.39
CA ASN A 145 -4.38 13.58 -7.51
C ASN A 145 -3.01 13.27 -8.17
N GLY A 146 -2.21 12.36 -7.59
CA GLY A 146 -0.91 11.95 -8.12
C GLY A 146 0.20 12.95 -7.83
N GLU A 147 0.04 13.81 -6.81
CA GLU A 147 1.11 14.72 -6.40
C GLU A 147 2.29 13.96 -5.77
N PHE A 148 3.49 14.52 -5.92
CA PHE A 148 4.70 14.04 -5.28
C PHE A 148 5.23 15.12 -4.33
N SER A 149 5.60 14.70 -3.12
CA SER A 149 6.26 15.54 -2.13
C SER A 149 7.71 15.84 -2.53
N SER A 150 8.36 16.75 -1.81
CA SER A 150 9.79 17.07 -2.00
C SER A 150 10.73 15.93 -1.61
N THR A 151 10.25 14.96 -0.83
CA THR A 151 11.00 13.78 -0.35
C THR A 151 10.15 12.53 -0.59
N PRO A 152 9.93 12.15 -1.85
CA PRO A 152 8.92 11.16 -2.18
C PRO A 152 9.32 9.76 -1.73
N LYS A 153 8.32 8.97 -1.35
CA LYS A 153 8.39 7.52 -1.19
C LYS A 153 7.53 6.89 -2.29
N PRO A 154 8.08 6.68 -3.51
CA PRO A 154 7.31 6.15 -4.62
C PRO A 154 6.79 4.75 -4.31
N GLU A 155 5.53 4.51 -4.66
CA GLU A 155 4.90 3.19 -4.58
C GLU A 155 4.03 2.96 -5.82
N LEU A 156 3.89 1.70 -6.20
CA LEU A 156 2.95 1.23 -7.20
C LEU A 156 1.78 0.54 -6.50
N LEU A 157 0.57 1.00 -6.80
CA LEU A 157 -0.65 0.23 -6.58
C LEU A 157 -0.91 -0.59 -7.83
N ILE A 158 -0.98 -1.91 -7.69
CA ILE A 158 -1.17 -2.84 -8.80
C ILE A 158 -2.50 -3.55 -8.63
N GLN A 159 -3.27 -3.62 -9.71
CA GLN A 159 -4.51 -4.38 -9.76
C GLN A 159 -4.21 -5.90 -9.69
N LEU A 160 -4.85 -6.58 -8.75
CA LEU A 160 -4.83 -8.04 -8.66
C LEU A 160 -5.72 -8.69 -9.73
N PRO A 161 -5.39 -9.90 -10.21
CA PRO A 161 -4.30 -10.77 -9.75
C PRO A 161 -2.91 -10.41 -10.31
N VAL A 162 -1.85 -10.83 -9.61
CA VAL A 162 -0.46 -10.72 -10.06
C VAL A 162 0.27 -12.05 -9.95
N THR A 163 1.31 -12.23 -10.78
CA THR A 163 2.16 -13.43 -10.75
C THR A 163 3.55 -13.10 -10.21
N VAL A 164 3.95 -13.83 -9.17
CA VAL A 164 5.30 -13.79 -8.62
C VAL A 164 6.25 -14.53 -9.56
N LYS A 165 7.32 -13.87 -9.99
CA LYS A 165 8.31 -14.45 -10.90
C LYS A 165 9.47 -15.04 -10.12
N THR A 166 10.48 -14.25 -9.83
CA THR A 166 11.71 -14.74 -9.23
C THR A 166 12.22 -13.80 -8.15
N VAL A 167 13.12 -14.28 -7.30
CA VAL A 167 13.73 -13.48 -6.24
C VAL A 167 14.79 -12.55 -6.85
N LYS A 168 14.70 -11.26 -6.53
CA LYS A 168 15.76 -10.30 -6.80
C LYS A 168 16.80 -10.36 -5.70
N ARG A 169 18.00 -10.83 -6.04
CA ARG A 169 19.16 -10.78 -5.13
C ARG A 169 19.89 -9.45 -5.32
N PHE A 170 20.06 -8.71 -4.23
CA PHE A 170 20.93 -7.54 -4.22
C PHE A 170 22.32 -7.96 -3.78
N SER A 171 23.33 -7.54 -4.53
CA SER A 171 24.68 -7.43 -4.01
C SER A 171 24.77 -6.04 -3.39
N ILE A 172 24.59 -5.92 -2.08
CA ILE A 172 24.98 -4.68 -1.39
C ILE A 172 26.51 -4.72 -1.40
N VAL A 173 27.12 -3.96 -2.30
CA VAL A 173 28.55 -3.69 -2.22
C VAL A 173 28.70 -2.72 -1.06
N GLU A 174 29.23 -3.21 0.05
CA GLU A 174 29.75 -2.33 1.11
C GLU A 174 31.03 -1.68 0.56
N ASP A 175 30.99 -0.37 0.33
CA ASP A 175 32.19 0.46 0.11
C ASP A 175 32.85 0.81 1.45
#